data_AF-A0A2N7RLK7-F1
#
_entry.id   AF-A0A2N7RLK7-F1
#
_cell.length_a   1.000
_cell.length_b   1.000
_cell.length_c   1.000
_cell.angle_alpha   90.00
_cell.angle_beta   90.00
_cell.angle_gamma   90.00
#
_symmetry.space_group_name_H-M   'P 1'
#
loop_
_entity.id
_entity.type
_entity.pdbx_description
1 polymer ?
#
loop_
_entity_poly.entity_id
_entity_poly.type
_entity_poly.pdbx_seq_one_letter_code
_entity_poly.pdbx_strand_id
1 'polypeptide(L)'
;MNTMKYAVAAALCASLSPALAATSTVEPPFLDVLSYQYATCVQPAYQQADLLVQDGTGRYQIDIKGEAYTVELQERMGFSLQAGKGGPVAAVVKLDRPPKGQFEEQARWRERWLRDVAERSGVALDVRTLAGGARLLAVNKAEIKGNFVGQSLLIDPARLLFIDVAWPNTLDIYRGPDGLGHVRHVQDDVWQRLLSCPPAA
;
A
#
# COMPACT_ATOMS: atom_id res chain seq x y z
N MET A 1 -62.74 -28.50 -42.62
CA MET A 1 -61.35 -28.94 -42.33
C MET A 1 -61.06 -28.62 -40.88
N ASN A 2 -60.86 -29.66 -40.07
CA ASN A 2 -60.45 -29.59 -38.67
C ASN A 2 -58.94 -29.30 -38.59
N THR A 3 -58.56 -28.31 -37.78
CA THR A 3 -57.36 -28.33 -36.90
C THR A 3 -57.49 -27.14 -35.93
N MET A 4 -57.90 -27.32 -34.66
CA MET A 4 -57.03 -27.57 -33.48
C MET A 4 -55.89 -26.53 -33.38
N LYS A 5 -55.68 -25.73 -32.30
CA LYS A 5 -55.72 -26.06 -30.86
C LYS A 5 -55.85 -24.79 -29.97
N TYR A 6 -56.71 -24.89 -28.95
CA TYR A 6 -56.57 -24.49 -27.53
C TYR A 6 -55.59 -23.34 -27.15
N ALA A 7 -56.09 -22.23 -26.55
CA ALA A 7 -56.36 -22.01 -25.11
C ALA A 7 -55.05 -21.89 -24.29
N VAL A 8 -54.81 -20.91 -23.41
CA VAL A 8 -55.56 -20.51 -22.20
C VAL A 8 -55.05 -19.14 -21.72
N ALA A 9 -55.93 -18.37 -21.08
CA ALA A 9 -55.70 -17.05 -20.49
C ALA A 9 -55.08 -17.07 -19.07
N ALA A 10 -54.74 -15.87 -18.59
CA ALA A 10 -54.42 -15.46 -17.20
C ALA A 10 -52.97 -15.70 -16.75
N ALA A 11 -52.31 -14.87 -15.94
CA ALA A 11 -52.76 -13.82 -15.02
C ALA A 11 -51.62 -12.80 -14.75
N LEU A 12 -51.98 -11.59 -14.33
CA LEU A 12 -51.09 -10.64 -13.67
C LEU A 12 -50.56 -11.20 -12.33
N CYS A 13 -49.26 -11.09 -12.10
CA CYS A 13 -48.64 -10.90 -10.78
C CYS A 13 -47.55 -9.84 -10.97
N ALA A 14 -47.79 -8.60 -10.56
CA ALA A 14 -47.36 -8.09 -9.26
C ALA A 14 -45.82 -8.04 -9.12
N SER A 15 -45.29 -6.82 -9.26
CA SER A 15 -44.19 -6.26 -8.46
C SER A 15 -43.10 -7.24 -8.00
N LEU A 16 -41.98 -7.27 -8.72
CA LEU A 16 -40.70 -7.60 -8.12
C LEU A 16 -39.73 -6.46 -8.41
N SER A 17 -39.36 -5.81 -7.32
CA SER A 17 -38.34 -4.78 -7.15
C SER A 17 -37.12 -5.02 -8.02
N PRO A 18 -36.38 -3.97 -8.42
CA PRO A 18 -34.99 -4.18 -8.81
C PRO A 18 -34.31 -4.77 -7.58
N ALA A 19 -33.98 -6.06 -7.67
CA ALA A 19 -33.06 -6.70 -6.76
C ALA A 19 -31.90 -5.73 -6.57
N LEU A 20 -31.63 -5.36 -5.32
CA LEU A 20 -30.41 -4.65 -4.96
C LEU A 20 -29.30 -5.32 -5.76
N ALA A 21 -28.67 -4.57 -6.65
CA ALA A 21 -27.37 -4.93 -7.15
C ALA A 21 -26.55 -5.18 -5.88
N ALA A 22 -26.36 -6.46 -5.58
CA ALA A 22 -25.44 -6.87 -4.56
C ALA A 22 -24.15 -6.18 -4.97
N THR A 23 -23.76 -5.16 -4.22
CA THR A 23 -22.40 -4.67 -4.23
C THR A 23 -21.61 -5.92 -3.89
N SER A 24 -21.08 -6.60 -4.90
CA SER A 24 -20.10 -7.64 -4.68
C SER A 24 -18.98 -6.91 -3.97
N THR A 25 -18.94 -7.04 -2.64
CA THR A 25 -17.78 -6.69 -1.87
C THR A 25 -16.74 -7.70 -2.30
N VAL A 26 -16.03 -7.38 -3.38
CA VAL A 26 -14.87 -8.14 -3.81
C VAL A 26 -13.97 -8.17 -2.60
N GLU A 27 -13.77 -9.36 -2.04
CA GLU A 27 -12.93 -9.53 -0.88
C GLU A 27 -11.53 -9.01 -1.25
N PRO A 28 -10.92 -8.15 -0.43
CA PRO A 28 -9.60 -7.63 -0.74
C PRO A 28 -8.62 -8.79 -0.94
N PRO A 29 -7.77 -8.75 -1.96
CA PRO A 29 -6.80 -9.81 -2.21
C PRO A 29 -5.87 -9.98 -0.99
N PHE A 30 -5.43 -11.22 -0.75
CA PHE A 30 -4.46 -11.52 0.30
C PHE A 30 -3.16 -10.74 0.09
N LEU A 31 -2.47 -10.37 1.18
CA LEU A 31 -1.26 -9.55 1.10
C LEU A 31 -0.08 -10.26 0.41
N ASP A 32 -0.03 -11.59 0.42
CA ASP A 32 0.96 -12.37 -0.31
C ASP A 32 0.78 -12.21 -1.83
N VAL A 33 -0.46 -12.31 -2.33
CA VAL A 33 -0.81 -12.06 -3.74
C VAL A 33 -0.45 -10.64 -4.15
N LEU A 34 -0.80 -9.64 -3.31
CA LEU A 34 -0.44 -8.25 -3.56
C LEU A 34 1.07 -8.04 -3.56
N SER A 35 1.81 -8.64 -2.63
CA SER A 35 3.27 -8.51 -2.57
C SER A 35 3.94 -9.07 -3.83
N TYR A 36 3.51 -10.26 -4.28
CA TYR A 36 3.99 -10.87 -5.51
C TYR A 36 3.66 -10.02 -6.75
N GLN A 37 2.46 -9.44 -6.81
CA GLN A 37 2.06 -8.58 -7.92
C GLN A 37 2.91 -7.29 -7.95
N TYR A 38 3.09 -6.63 -6.80
CA TYR A 38 3.94 -5.45 -6.71
C TYR A 38 5.39 -5.75 -7.07
N ALA A 39 5.93 -6.87 -6.60
CA ALA A 39 7.26 -7.35 -6.96
C ALA A 39 7.41 -7.60 -8.46
N THR A 40 6.35 -8.06 -9.12
CA THR A 40 6.31 -8.25 -10.58
C THR A 40 6.30 -6.91 -11.30
N CYS A 41 5.50 -5.94 -10.82
CA CYS A 41 5.37 -4.61 -11.44
C CYS A 41 6.65 -3.77 -11.41
N VAL A 42 7.54 -4.02 -10.45
CA VAL A 42 8.81 -3.30 -10.34
C VAL A 42 9.95 -3.91 -11.16
N GLN A 43 9.75 -5.10 -11.74
CA GLN A 43 10.73 -5.73 -12.64
C GLN A 43 10.87 -4.97 -13.97
N PRO A 44 12.01 -5.14 -14.68
CA PRO A 44 13.23 -5.84 -14.24
C PRO A 44 14.14 -4.97 -13.36
N ALA A 45 13.78 -3.69 -13.15
CA ALA A 45 14.61 -2.73 -12.41
C ALA A 45 14.80 -3.15 -10.94
N TYR A 46 13.76 -3.71 -10.33
CA TYR A 46 13.83 -4.27 -8.99
C TYR A 46 13.33 -5.70 -8.94
N GLN A 47 13.89 -6.47 -8.00
CA GLN A 47 13.47 -7.83 -7.73
C GLN A 47 13.15 -7.99 -6.24
N GLN A 48 12.08 -8.72 -5.93
CA GLN A 48 11.81 -9.14 -4.57
C GLN A 48 12.84 -10.19 -4.14
N ALA A 49 13.47 -9.97 -2.99
CA ALA A 49 14.44 -10.88 -2.41
C ALA A 49 13.87 -11.61 -1.20
N ASP A 50 14.00 -11.00 -0.02
CA ASP A 50 13.54 -11.59 1.22
C ASP A 50 12.05 -11.33 1.40
N LEU A 51 11.26 -12.40 1.55
CA LEU A 51 9.95 -12.34 2.17
C LEU A 51 10.15 -12.26 3.68
N LEU A 52 9.97 -11.07 4.23
CA LEU A 52 9.87 -10.84 5.67
C LEU A 52 8.42 -11.13 6.08
N VAL A 53 8.00 -12.38 5.93
CA VAL A 53 6.65 -12.80 6.36
C VAL A 53 6.59 -12.65 7.87
N GLN A 54 5.76 -11.71 8.33
CA GLN A 54 5.23 -11.74 9.69
C GLN A 54 3.79 -12.20 9.56
N ASP A 55 3.57 -13.51 9.68
CA ASP A 55 2.23 -14.07 9.73
C ASP A 55 1.44 -13.42 10.88
N GLY A 56 0.25 -12.92 10.54
CA GLY A 56 -0.84 -12.72 11.48
C GLY A 56 -0.91 -11.39 12.23
N THR A 57 -1.83 -11.40 13.20
CA THR A 57 -2.21 -10.25 14.01
C THR A 57 -1.03 -9.73 14.82
N GLY A 58 -0.74 -8.43 14.68
CA GLY A 58 0.39 -7.79 15.33
C GLY A 58 -0.01 -6.48 15.99
N ARG A 59 0.83 -5.99 16.90
CA ARG A 59 0.70 -4.66 17.47
C ARG A 59 2.03 -3.95 17.46
N TYR A 60 2.02 -2.66 17.17
CA TYR A 60 3.18 -1.80 17.38
C TYR A 60 2.74 -0.43 17.86
N GLN A 61 3.63 0.30 18.52
CA GLN A 61 3.33 1.60 19.09
C GLN A 61 3.84 2.71 18.16
N ILE A 62 3.02 3.74 17.99
CA ILE A 62 3.40 5.02 17.41
C ILE A 62 3.46 6.02 18.56
N ASP A 63 4.62 6.64 18.76
CA ASP A 63 4.84 7.67 19.77
C ASP A 63 5.08 9.02 19.09
N ILE A 64 4.25 10.02 19.44
CA ILE A 64 4.30 11.37 18.90
C ILE A 64 4.21 12.36 20.06
N LYS A 65 5.31 13.05 20.36
CA LYS A 65 5.37 14.14 21.35
C LYS A 65 4.70 13.82 22.70
N GLY A 66 4.84 12.57 23.18
CA GLY A 66 4.27 12.10 24.45
C GLY A 66 2.88 11.46 24.35
N GLU A 67 2.24 11.50 23.18
CA GLU A 67 1.07 10.68 22.87
C GLU A 67 1.50 9.32 22.31
N ALA A 68 0.86 8.26 22.78
CA ALA A 68 1.07 6.90 22.29
C ALA A 68 -0.20 6.36 21.65
N TYR A 69 -0.04 5.71 20.50
CA TYR A 69 -1.11 4.99 19.82
C TYR A 69 -0.66 3.57 19.48
N THR A 70 -1.46 2.59 19.90
CA THR A 70 -1.21 1.18 19.56
C THR A 70 -1.88 0.88 18.23
N VAL A 71 -1.06 0.66 17.21
CA VAL A 71 -1.51 0.17 15.91
C VAL A 71 -1.77 -1.32 16.01
N GLU A 72 -3.00 -1.74 15.71
CA GLU A 72 -3.35 -3.15 15.56
C GLU A 72 -3.31 -3.56 14.09
N LEU A 73 -2.81 -4.76 13.82
CA LEU A 73 -2.71 -5.31 12.47
C LEU A 73 -3.57 -6.55 12.40
N GLN A 74 -4.37 -6.64 11.35
CA GLN A 74 -5.05 -7.87 10.97
C GLN A 74 -4.11 -8.73 10.12
N GLU A 75 -3.44 -8.11 9.16
CA GLU A 75 -2.46 -8.77 8.29
C GLU A 75 -1.24 -7.85 8.09
N ARG A 76 -0.05 -8.45 7.96
CA ARG A 76 1.17 -7.77 7.57
C ARG A 76 1.98 -8.66 6.63
N MET A 77 2.57 -8.05 5.60
CA MET A 77 3.52 -8.71 4.72
C MET A 77 4.72 -7.78 4.50
N GLY A 78 5.92 -8.21 4.86
CA GLY A 78 7.14 -7.48 4.61
C GLY A 78 7.96 -8.12 3.48
N PHE A 79 8.66 -7.31 2.69
CA PHE A 79 9.67 -7.82 1.77
C PHE A 79 10.73 -6.77 1.43
N SER A 80 11.85 -7.22 0.90
CA SER A 80 12.91 -6.34 0.40
C SER A 80 12.91 -6.27 -1.12
N LEU A 81 13.12 -5.08 -1.68
CA LEU A 81 13.40 -4.88 -3.10
C LEU A 81 14.91 -4.77 -3.31
N GLN A 82 15.48 -5.53 -4.25
CA GLN A 82 16.86 -5.43 -4.71
C GLN A 82 16.93 -4.65 -6.03
N ALA A 83 18.00 -3.87 -6.23
CA ALA A 83 18.28 -3.20 -7.50
C ALA A 83 18.81 -4.22 -8.53
N GLY A 84 17.91 -4.78 -9.33
CA GLY A 84 18.20 -5.88 -10.25
C GLY A 84 18.41 -7.23 -9.55
N LYS A 85 18.61 -8.28 -10.36
CA LYS A 85 18.76 -9.67 -9.87
C LYS A 85 20.07 -9.88 -9.14
N GLY A 86 19.99 -10.25 -7.85
CA GLY A 86 21.16 -10.44 -6.99
C GLY A 86 21.87 -9.13 -6.63
N GLY A 87 21.23 -8.00 -6.91
CA GLY A 87 21.75 -6.69 -6.55
C GLY A 87 21.56 -6.36 -5.07
N PRO A 88 22.12 -5.23 -4.61
CA PRO A 88 21.92 -4.75 -3.25
C PRO A 88 20.44 -4.43 -2.98
N VAL A 89 20.03 -4.55 -1.72
CA VAL A 89 18.70 -4.08 -1.28
C VAL A 89 18.61 -2.58 -1.54
N ALA A 90 17.49 -2.16 -2.12
CA ALA A 90 17.13 -0.79 -2.45
C ALA A 90 15.99 -0.25 -1.59
N ALA A 91 15.12 -1.12 -1.07
CA ALA A 91 14.02 -0.71 -0.20
C ALA A 91 13.52 -1.87 0.66
N VAL A 92 12.91 -1.54 1.80
CA VAL A 92 12.14 -2.48 2.61
C VAL A 92 10.68 -2.05 2.59
N VAL A 93 9.83 -2.91 2.06
CA VAL A 93 8.40 -2.67 1.86
C VAL A 93 7.60 -3.44 2.91
N LYS A 94 6.57 -2.82 3.47
CA LYS A 94 5.59 -3.45 4.35
C LYS A 94 4.19 -3.12 3.88
N LEU A 95 3.41 -4.16 3.65
CA LEU A 95 1.98 -4.09 3.41
C LEU A 95 1.28 -4.35 4.74
N ASP A 96 0.42 -3.43 5.18
CA ASP A 96 -0.36 -3.58 6.39
C ASP A 96 -1.85 -3.47 6.10
N ARG A 97 -2.63 -4.37 6.68
CA ARG A 97 -4.09 -4.29 6.72
C ARG A 97 -4.55 -4.18 8.17
N PRO A 98 -5.28 -3.11 8.54
CA PRO A 98 -5.79 -2.95 9.89
C PRO A 98 -7.05 -3.81 10.10
N PRO A 99 -7.46 -4.06 11.36
CA PRO A 99 -8.78 -4.59 11.65
C PRO A 99 -9.89 -3.72 11.06
N LYS A 100 -11.01 -4.35 10.71
CA LYS A 100 -12.20 -3.66 10.16
C LYS A 100 -12.64 -2.51 11.08
N GLY A 101 -12.87 -1.34 10.49
CA GLY A 101 -13.28 -0.13 11.20
C GLY A 101 -12.14 0.72 11.77
N GLN A 102 -10.89 0.25 11.76
CA GLN A 102 -9.75 1.01 12.27
C GLN A 102 -8.96 1.78 11.20
N PHE A 103 -9.26 1.57 9.91
CA PHE A 103 -8.45 2.11 8.81
C PHE A 103 -8.28 3.64 8.89
N GLU A 104 -9.37 4.38 9.06
CA GLU A 104 -9.29 5.85 9.08
C GLU A 104 -8.50 6.38 10.29
N GLU A 105 -8.67 5.76 11.45
CA GLU A 105 -7.94 6.14 12.65
C GLU A 105 -6.44 5.86 12.49
N GLN A 106 -6.07 4.67 12.03
CA GLN A 106 -4.69 4.34 11.74
C GLN A 106 -4.09 5.24 10.66
N ALA A 107 -4.85 5.60 9.62
CA ALA A 107 -4.42 6.54 8.59
C ALA A 107 -4.07 7.92 9.20
N ARG A 108 -4.92 8.44 10.09
CA ARG A 108 -4.66 9.70 10.81
C ARG A 108 -3.40 9.61 11.66
N TRP A 109 -3.22 8.53 12.41
CA TRP A 109 -2.04 8.35 13.28
C TRP A 109 -0.75 8.17 12.49
N ARG A 110 -0.75 7.36 11.42
CA ARG A 110 0.42 7.17 10.56
C ARG A 110 0.82 8.45 9.83
N GLU A 111 -0.16 9.24 9.37
CA GLU A 111 0.11 10.56 8.79
C GLU A 111 0.70 11.53 9.83
N ARG A 112 0.10 11.62 11.02
CA ARG A 112 0.64 12.44 12.12
C ARG A 112 2.08 12.03 12.46
N TRP A 113 2.35 10.74 12.48
CA TRP A 113 3.68 10.19 12.75
C TRP A 113 4.69 10.62 11.69
N LEU A 114 4.37 10.47 10.41
CA LEU A 114 5.25 10.92 9.32
C LEU A 114 5.47 12.44 9.34
N ARG A 115 4.46 13.22 9.70
CA ARG A 115 4.60 14.67 9.90
C ARG A 115 5.57 15.00 11.03
N ASP A 116 5.47 14.30 12.15
CA ASP A 116 6.41 14.44 13.28
C ASP A 116 7.83 14.01 12.91
N VAL A 117 7.97 12.92 12.14
CA VAL A 117 9.27 12.47 11.61
C VAL A 117 9.88 13.53 10.68
N ALA A 118 9.08 14.14 9.79
CA ALA A 118 9.52 15.21 8.91
C ALA A 118 10.00 16.44 9.70
N GLU A 119 9.21 16.88 10.68
CA GLU A 119 9.53 18.01 11.57
C GLU A 119 10.84 17.77 12.32
N ARG A 120 11.00 16.61 12.98
CA ARG A 120 12.24 16.26 13.70
C ARG A 120 13.44 16.09 12.78
N SER A 121 13.20 15.75 11.52
CA SER A 121 14.25 15.62 10.50
C SER A 121 14.56 16.95 9.80
N GLY A 122 13.83 18.04 10.11
CA GLY A 122 14.03 19.34 9.48
C GLY A 122 13.69 19.36 7.99
N VAL A 123 12.78 18.50 7.52
CA VAL A 123 12.37 18.40 6.11
C VAL A 123 10.86 18.51 5.96
N ALA A 124 10.41 18.79 4.74
CA ALA A 124 8.99 18.80 4.42
C ALA A 124 8.42 17.36 4.35
N LEU A 125 7.14 17.24 4.69
CA LEU A 125 6.34 16.08 4.35
C LEU A 125 5.72 16.32 2.97
N ASP A 126 6.16 15.57 1.98
CA ASP A 126 5.58 15.62 0.64
C ASP A 126 4.29 14.79 0.61
N VAL A 127 3.21 15.38 0.13
CA VAL A 127 1.90 14.72 0.03
C VAL A 127 1.39 14.80 -1.40
N ARG A 128 1.16 13.63 -2.01
CA ARG A 128 0.59 13.48 -3.35
C ARG A 128 -0.76 12.78 -3.25
N THR A 129 -1.82 13.47 -3.67
CA THR A 129 -3.14 12.87 -3.84
C THR A 129 -3.19 12.05 -5.13
N LEU A 130 -3.79 10.87 -5.05
CA LEU A 130 -3.92 9.92 -6.15
C LEU A 130 -5.40 9.65 -6.44
N ALA A 131 -5.66 8.93 -7.53
CA ALA A 131 -7.02 8.49 -7.87
C ALA A 131 -7.62 7.60 -6.77
N GLY A 132 -8.95 7.56 -6.69
CA GLY A 132 -9.66 6.72 -5.71
C GLY A 132 -9.47 7.14 -4.24
N GLY A 133 -9.01 8.37 -3.99
CA GLY A 133 -8.79 8.89 -2.64
C GLY A 133 -7.50 8.40 -1.97
N ALA A 134 -6.66 7.65 -2.69
CA ALA A 134 -5.35 7.24 -2.18
C ALA A 134 -4.41 8.44 -2.05
N ARG A 135 -3.46 8.35 -1.10
CA ARG A 135 -2.46 9.40 -0.85
C ARG A 135 -1.10 8.78 -0.65
N LEU A 136 -0.09 9.32 -1.32
CA LEU A 136 1.31 9.00 -1.09
C LEU A 136 1.95 10.10 -0.26
N LEU A 137 2.52 9.72 0.89
CA LEU A 137 3.24 10.59 1.79
C LEU A 137 4.72 10.21 1.75
N ALA A 138 5.63 11.18 1.67
CA ALA A 138 7.06 10.91 1.66
C ALA A 138 7.82 11.92 2.53
N VAL A 139 8.79 11.40 3.28
CA VAL A 139 9.76 12.17 4.05
C VAL A 139 11.13 11.82 3.52
N ASN A 140 11.75 12.75 2.81
CA ASN A 140 13.06 12.56 2.20
C ASN A 140 14.08 13.46 2.89
N LYS A 141 15.16 12.88 3.40
CA LYS A 141 16.18 13.67 4.08
C LYS A 141 16.96 14.51 3.08
N ALA A 142 17.40 15.69 3.55
CA ALA A 142 18.34 16.53 2.83
C ALA A 142 19.78 16.02 2.92
N GLU A 143 20.05 15.05 3.80
CA GLU A 143 21.38 14.46 4.03
C GLU A 143 21.31 12.99 4.44
N ILE A 144 22.33 12.23 4.06
CA ILE A 144 22.47 10.81 4.37
C ILE A 144 23.07 10.65 5.77
N LYS A 145 22.20 10.68 6.80
CA LYS A 145 22.58 10.48 8.22
C LYS A 145 21.56 9.64 8.99
N GLY A 146 22.03 8.98 10.05
CA GLY A 146 21.22 8.09 10.88
C GLY A 146 20.90 6.77 10.18
N ASN A 147 19.80 6.11 10.57
CA ASN A 147 19.48 4.75 10.10
C ASN A 147 18.71 4.70 8.76
N PHE A 148 18.06 5.80 8.37
CA PHE A 148 17.22 5.87 7.16
C PHE A 148 17.48 7.18 6.41
N VAL A 149 17.44 7.13 5.08
CA VAL A 149 17.54 8.30 4.18
C VAL A 149 16.18 8.87 3.80
N GLY A 150 15.12 8.10 4.01
CA GLY A 150 13.74 8.57 3.91
C GLY A 150 12.75 7.52 4.38
N GLN A 151 11.46 7.89 4.32
CA GLN A 151 10.34 6.99 4.53
C GLN A 151 9.17 7.40 3.63
N SER A 152 8.41 6.43 3.14
CA SER A 152 7.23 6.68 2.33
C SER A 152 6.05 5.84 2.81
N LEU A 153 4.83 6.36 2.66
CA LEU A 153 3.59 5.67 3.01
C LEU A 153 2.52 5.93 1.96
N LEU A 154 2.03 4.87 1.33
CA LEU A 154 0.77 4.88 0.60
C LEU A 154 -0.37 4.56 1.55
N ILE A 155 -1.38 5.42 1.57
CA ILE A 155 -2.67 5.20 2.22
C ILE A 155 -3.68 4.92 1.11
N ASP A 156 -4.15 3.67 0.99
CA ASP A 156 -5.11 3.24 -0.03
C ASP A 156 -6.45 2.85 0.62
N PRO A 157 -7.43 3.77 0.68
CA PRO A 157 -8.73 3.50 1.30
C PRO A 157 -9.58 2.52 0.48
N ALA A 158 -9.37 2.42 -0.84
CA ALA A 158 -10.14 1.51 -1.69
C ALA A 158 -9.81 0.05 -1.38
N ARG A 159 -8.55 -0.24 -1.00
CA ARG A 159 -8.07 -1.58 -0.66
C ARG A 159 -7.92 -1.82 0.85
N LEU A 160 -8.23 -0.82 1.67
CA LEU A 160 -7.96 -0.81 3.11
C LEU A 160 -6.50 -1.21 3.42
N LEU A 161 -5.58 -0.66 2.64
CA LEU A 161 -4.18 -1.07 2.62
C LEU A 161 -3.26 0.12 2.94
N PHE A 162 -2.22 -0.15 3.73
CA PHE A 162 -1.08 0.73 3.86
C PHE A 162 0.15 0.07 3.22
N ILE A 163 0.93 0.86 2.47
CA ILE A 163 2.25 0.43 1.95
C ILE A 163 3.30 1.36 2.54
N ASP A 164 4.05 0.88 3.53
CA ASP A 164 5.19 1.58 4.10
C ASP A 164 6.45 1.13 3.35
N VAL A 165 7.23 2.09 2.87
CA VAL A 165 8.53 1.85 2.26
C VAL A 165 9.59 2.60 3.07
N ALA A 166 10.46 1.84 3.71
CA ALA A 166 11.65 2.36 4.34
C ALA A 166 12.81 2.37 3.34
N TRP A 167 13.62 3.43 3.40
CA TRP A 167 14.82 3.61 2.60
C TRP A 167 16.04 3.61 3.56
N PRO A 168 16.61 2.43 3.90
CA PRO A 168 17.67 2.35 4.90
C PRO A 168 18.96 3.02 4.42
N ASN A 169 19.62 3.76 5.32
CA ASN A 169 20.93 4.35 5.05
C ASN A 169 22.06 3.29 5.00
N THR A 170 21.80 2.09 5.53
CA THR A 170 22.79 1.00 5.53
C THR A 170 23.06 0.43 4.14
N LEU A 171 22.31 0.83 3.12
CA LEU A 171 22.42 0.31 1.77
C LEU A 171 23.59 0.98 1.03
N ASP A 172 24.54 0.16 0.57
CA ASP A 172 25.76 0.63 -0.10
C ASP A 172 25.47 1.44 -1.38
N ILE A 173 24.32 1.23 -2.02
CA ILE A 173 23.90 1.98 -3.21
C ILE A 173 23.80 3.48 -2.99
N TYR A 174 23.62 3.92 -1.74
CA TYR A 174 23.48 5.34 -1.40
C TYR A 174 24.81 5.99 -1.02
N ARG A 175 25.92 5.23 -1.03
CA ARG A 175 27.24 5.76 -0.71
C ARG A 175 27.88 6.40 -1.94
N GLY A 176 28.32 7.64 -1.81
CA GLY A 176 29.06 8.34 -2.87
C GLY A 176 28.76 9.83 -2.95
N PRO A 177 29.46 10.58 -3.84
CA PRO A 177 29.33 12.03 -3.96
C PRO A 177 27.92 12.51 -4.32
N ASP A 178 27.13 11.69 -5.03
CA ASP A 178 25.74 11.97 -5.42
C ASP A 178 24.75 10.96 -4.82
N GLY A 179 25.05 10.45 -3.62
CA GLY A 179 24.20 9.47 -2.95
C GLY A 179 22.75 9.93 -2.79
N LEU A 180 22.52 11.21 -2.48
CA LEU A 180 21.19 11.79 -2.32
C LEU A 180 20.40 11.86 -3.63
N GLY A 181 21.05 12.25 -4.73
CA GLY A 181 20.44 12.24 -6.05
C GLY A 181 20.02 10.83 -6.44
N HIS A 182 20.89 9.84 -6.18
CA HIS A 182 20.59 8.45 -6.44
C HIS A 182 19.42 7.91 -5.58
N VAL A 183 19.39 8.21 -4.28
CA VAL A 183 18.27 7.84 -3.39
C VAL A 183 16.95 8.35 -3.97
N ARG A 184 16.88 9.64 -4.29
CA ARG A 184 15.65 10.26 -4.84
C ARG A 184 15.22 9.59 -6.14
N HIS A 185 16.16 9.31 -7.03
CA HIS A 185 15.86 8.61 -8.28
C HIS A 185 15.27 7.22 -8.03
N VAL A 186 15.86 6.44 -7.13
CA VAL A 186 15.35 5.10 -6.76
C VAL A 186 13.96 5.20 -6.13
N GLN A 187 13.74 6.16 -5.24
CA GLN A 187 12.44 6.40 -4.60
C GLN A 187 11.35 6.70 -5.64
N ASP A 188 11.63 7.62 -6.56
CA ASP A 188 10.70 8.02 -7.61
C ASP A 188 10.40 6.87 -8.58
N ASP A 189 11.41 6.14 -9.03
CA ASP A 189 11.25 5.02 -9.97
C ASP A 189 10.46 3.85 -9.35
N VAL A 190 10.74 3.49 -8.08
CA VAL A 190 9.96 2.48 -7.35
C VAL A 190 8.50 2.91 -7.24
N TRP A 191 8.21 4.14 -6.81
CA TRP A 191 6.82 4.60 -6.68
C TRP A 191 6.13 4.73 -8.02
N GLN A 192 6.81 5.20 -9.07
CA GLN A 192 6.25 5.26 -10.42
C GLN A 192 5.79 3.87 -10.89
N ARG A 193 6.62 2.84 -10.68
CA ARG A 193 6.32 1.45 -11.04
C ARG A 193 5.19 0.87 -10.20
N LEU A 194 5.23 1.05 -8.88
CA LEU A 194 4.18 0.56 -7.97
C LEU A 194 2.82 1.20 -8.26
N LEU A 195 2.78 2.52 -8.49
CA LEU A 195 1.53 3.23 -8.80
C LEU A 195 0.98 2.93 -10.19
N SER A 196 1.84 2.49 -11.12
CA SER A 196 1.42 2.02 -12.45
C SER A 196 0.97 0.55 -12.44
N CYS A 197 1.11 -0.13 -11.30
CA CYS A 197 0.71 -1.52 -11.16
C CYS A 197 -0.82 -1.62 -11.18
N PRO A 198 -1.40 -2.46 -12.07
CA PRO A 198 -2.84 -2.64 -12.12
C PRO A 198 -3.36 -3.15 -10.76
N PRO A 199 -4.62 -2.87 -10.38
CA PRO A 199 -5.21 -3.48 -9.21
C PRO A 199 -5.14 -5.01 -9.32
N ALA A 200 -4.87 -5.70 -8.21
CA ALA A 200 -5.16 -7.13 -8.13
C ALA A 200 -6.66 -7.32 -8.42
N ALA A 201 -6.95 -8.20 -9.37
CA ALA A 201 -8.30 -8.58 -9.78
C ALA A 201 -8.92 -9.56 -8.78
#